data_AF-H1SHL2-F1
#
_entry.id   AF-H1SHL2-F1
#
_cell.length_a   1.000
_cell.length_b   1.000
_cell.length_c   1.000
_cell.angle_alpha   90.00
_cell.angle_beta   90.00
_cell.angle_gamma   90.00
#
_symmetry.space_group_name_H-M   'P 1'
#
loop_
_entity.id
_entity.type
_entity.pdbx_description
1 polymer ?
#
loop_
_entity_poly.entity_id
_entity_poly.type
_entity_poly.pdbx_seq_one_letter_code
_entity_poly.pdbx_strand_id
1 'polypeptide(L)'
;STGTFYPPSAAAPEEEIVRICEPLKQHGGVYVAHMRDESDKVSEAIDETARIGQALGVQTVISHHKLVGTRNHGRSRETLAKVSALSRQMPLCMDCYPYAASSTMLRPERVEQCERILIT
;
A
#
# COMPACT_ATOMS: atom_id res chain seq x y z
N SER A 1 7.19 0.08 8.95
CA SER A 1 6.09 0.23 8.00
C SER A 1 6.05 1.68 7.54
N THR A 2 5.73 1.93 6.27
CA THR A 2 5.49 3.27 5.71
C THR A 2 4.01 3.48 5.42
N GLY A 3 3.59 4.74 5.26
CA GLY A 3 2.20 5.10 5.04
C GLY A 3 2.06 6.41 4.27
N THR A 4 2.58 6.43 3.04
CA THR A 4 2.62 7.62 2.17
C THR A 4 1.24 8.09 1.72
N PHE A 5 0.18 7.36 2.04
CA PHE A 5 -1.20 7.85 1.97
C PHE A 5 -1.49 8.98 2.99
N TYR A 6 -0.80 8.99 4.14
CA TYR A 6 -1.09 9.89 5.26
C TYR A 6 -0.34 11.21 5.17
N PRO A 7 -0.92 12.33 5.66
CA PRO A 7 -0.33 13.66 5.55
C PRO A 7 1.14 13.78 5.99
N PRO A 8 1.59 13.14 7.09
CA PRO A 8 2.99 13.27 7.52
C PRO A 8 4.04 12.73 6.55
N SER A 9 3.68 11.79 5.67
CA SER A 9 4.61 11.18 4.70
C SER A 9 4.11 11.24 3.25
N ALA A 10 3.03 11.98 2.98
CA ALA A 10 2.44 12.09 1.65
C ALA A 10 3.37 12.72 0.61
N ALA A 11 4.28 13.60 1.04
CA ALA A 11 5.26 14.24 0.18
C ALA A 11 6.58 13.46 0.04
N ALA A 12 6.78 12.37 0.79
CA ALA A 12 8.03 11.62 0.77
C ALA A 12 8.23 10.95 -0.61
N PRO A 13 9.34 11.21 -1.30
CA PRO A 13 9.66 10.56 -2.57
C PRO A 13 10.21 9.13 -2.35
N GLU A 14 10.21 8.31 -3.40
CA GLU A 14 10.71 6.93 -3.34
C GLU A 14 12.16 6.87 -2.82
N GLU A 15 13.01 7.81 -3.23
CA GLU A 15 14.42 7.88 -2.82
C GLU A 15 14.62 8.22 -1.34
N GLU A 16 13.68 8.94 -0.72
CA GLU A 16 13.71 9.16 0.72
C GLU A 16 13.42 7.86 1.47
N ILE A 17 12.39 7.14 1.04
CA ILE A 17 11.98 5.87 1.65
C ILE A 17 13.09 4.83 1.52
N VAL A 18 13.68 4.70 0.33
CA VAL A 18 14.80 3.78 0.09
C VAL A 18 15.95 4.11 1.04
N ARG A 19 16.41 5.37 1.09
CA ARG A 19 17.54 5.77 1.95
C ARG A 19 17.30 5.50 3.43
N ILE A 20 16.10 5.79 3.93
CA ILE A 20 15.75 5.54 5.34
C ILE A 20 15.71 4.02 5.63
N CYS A 21 15.28 3.22 4.66
CA CYS A 21 15.08 1.78 4.82
C CYS A 21 16.31 0.93 4.45
N GLU A 22 17.38 1.51 3.90
CA GLU A 22 18.63 0.80 3.52
C GLU A 22 19.15 -0.18 4.58
N PRO A 23 19.17 0.16 5.90
CA PRO A 23 19.66 -0.75 6.93
C PRO A 23 18.86 -2.06 7.07
N LEU A 24 17.61 -2.12 6.58
CA LEU A 24 16.76 -3.32 6.70
C LEU A 24 17.45 -4.57 6.14
N LYS A 25 18.16 -4.43 5.01
CA LYS A 25 18.83 -5.56 4.37
C LYS A 25 19.91 -6.20 5.26
N GLN A 26 20.65 -5.38 6.00
CA GLN A 26 21.71 -5.83 6.89
C GLN A 26 21.18 -6.62 8.09
N HIS A 27 19.92 -6.36 8.47
CA HIS A 27 19.27 -6.96 9.63
C HIS A 27 18.26 -8.05 9.27
N GLY A 28 18.14 -8.43 7.98
CA GLY A 28 17.09 -9.36 7.53
C GLY A 28 15.67 -8.82 7.78
N GLY A 29 15.53 -7.49 7.81
CA GLY A 29 14.27 -6.81 8.05
C GLY A 29 13.30 -6.90 6.88
N VAL A 30 12.08 -6.39 7.11
CA VAL A 30 11.00 -6.38 6.12
C VAL A 30 10.55 -4.96 5.83
N TYR A 31 10.26 -4.66 4.56
CA TYR A 31 9.62 -3.42 4.15
C TYR A 31 8.11 -3.64 4.10
N VAL A 32 7.36 -2.85 4.86
CA VAL A 32 5.90 -2.92 4.94
C VAL A 32 5.33 -1.58 4.51
N ALA A 33 4.31 -1.58 3.65
CA ALA A 33 3.72 -0.37 3.10
C ALA A 33 2.19 -0.38 3.20
N HIS A 34 1.63 0.63 3.86
CA HIS A 34 0.34 1.19 3.48
C HIS A 34 0.60 2.06 2.24
N MET A 35 0.19 1.55 1.08
CA MET A 35 0.52 2.14 -0.22
C MET A 35 -0.04 3.56 -0.38
N ARG A 36 0.59 4.35 -1.24
CA ARG A 36 0.23 5.76 -1.46
C ARG A 36 -1.23 5.99 -1.86
N ASP A 37 -1.80 5.05 -2.61
CA ASP A 37 -3.19 5.07 -3.03
C ASP A 37 -3.76 3.65 -3.07
N GLU A 38 -5.00 3.50 -2.63
CA GLU A 38 -5.76 2.24 -2.65
C GLU A 38 -7.08 2.39 -3.44
N SER A 39 -7.21 3.49 -4.18
CA SER A 39 -8.37 3.85 -4.98
C SER A 39 -7.98 3.80 -6.46
N ASP A 40 -7.85 4.96 -7.08
CA ASP A 40 -7.81 5.10 -8.52
C ASP A 40 -6.43 4.77 -9.07
N LYS A 41 -5.41 5.12 -8.29
CA LYS A 41 -3.98 4.98 -8.61
C LYS A 41 -3.34 3.78 -7.91
N VAL A 42 -4.16 2.80 -7.53
CA VAL A 42 -3.70 1.60 -6.83
C VAL A 42 -2.66 0.81 -7.64
N SER A 43 -2.76 0.80 -8.97
CA SER A 43 -1.81 0.07 -9.82
C SER A 43 -0.42 0.71 -9.78
N GLU A 44 -0.38 2.04 -9.84
CA GLU A 44 0.83 2.86 -9.70
C GLU A 44 1.42 2.76 -8.31
N ALA A 45 0.57 2.70 -7.27
CA ALA A 45 1.01 2.55 -5.89
C ALA A 45 1.60 1.15 -5.61
N ILE A 46 1.09 0.10 -6.26
CA ILE A 46 1.70 -1.24 -6.26
C ILE A 46 3.07 -1.19 -6.95
N ASP A 47 3.19 -0.50 -8.10
CA ASP A 47 4.46 -0.36 -8.80
C ASP A 47 5.51 0.41 -7.99
N GLU A 48 5.11 1.49 -7.31
CA GLU A 48 5.96 2.23 -6.37
C GLU A 48 6.46 1.31 -5.26
N THR A 49 5.56 0.57 -4.62
CA THR A 49 5.91 -0.35 -3.52
C THR A 49 6.89 -1.43 -4.01
N ALA A 50 6.70 -1.95 -5.22
CA ALA A 50 7.58 -2.93 -5.83
C ALA A 50 8.96 -2.36 -6.16
N ARG A 51 9.03 -1.15 -6.75
CA ARG A 51 10.32 -0.47 -7.03
C ARG A 51 11.12 -0.23 -5.76
N ILE A 52 10.48 0.27 -4.69
CA ILE A 52 11.14 0.46 -3.39
C ILE A 52 11.64 -0.87 -2.84
N GLY A 53 10.79 -1.91 -2.83
CA GLY A 53 11.16 -3.23 -2.34
C GLY A 53 12.31 -3.87 -3.12
N GLN A 54 12.34 -3.70 -4.45
CA GLN A 54 13.44 -4.15 -5.30
C GLN A 54 14.74 -3.38 -5.02
N ALA A 55 14.67 -2.06 -4.88
CA ALA A 55 15.83 -1.22 -4.55
C ALA A 55 16.44 -1.59 -3.20
N LEU A 56 15.60 -1.90 -2.21
CA LEU A 56 16.04 -2.35 -0.88
C LEU A 56 16.54 -3.80 -0.90
N GLY A 57 16.01 -4.65 -1.78
CA GLY A 57 16.34 -6.08 -1.85
C GLY A 57 15.93 -6.84 -0.60
N VAL A 58 14.77 -6.50 -0.03
CA VAL A 58 14.21 -7.11 1.20
C VAL A 58 12.80 -7.66 0.97
N GLN A 59 12.34 -8.54 1.86
CA GLN A 59 10.94 -8.98 1.86
C GLN A 59 10.02 -7.77 1.96
N THR A 60 9.09 -7.66 1.01
CA THR A 60 8.13 -6.56 0.92
C THR A 60 6.72 -7.07 1.23
N VAL A 61 5.95 -6.27 1.97
CA VAL A 61 4.58 -6.59 2.38
C VAL A 61 3.66 -5.40 2.04
N ILE A 62 2.67 -5.64 1.20
CA ILE A 62 1.55 -4.70 1.01
C ILE A 62 0.56 -4.91 2.16
N SER A 63 0.42 -3.91 3.02
CA SER A 63 -0.54 -3.97 4.12
C SER A 63 -1.97 -3.87 3.59
N HIS A 64 -2.87 -4.64 4.21
CA HIS A 64 -4.33 -4.55 4.13
C HIS A 64 -4.87 -4.25 2.72
N HIS A 65 -4.42 -5.03 1.74
CA HIS A 65 -4.74 -4.81 0.32
C HIS A 65 -6.25 -4.70 0.13
N LYS A 66 -6.68 -3.61 -0.49
CA LYS A 66 -8.09 -3.27 -0.69
C LYS A 66 -8.26 -2.36 -1.90
N LEU A 67 -9.51 -2.14 -2.30
CA LEU A 67 -9.89 -1.23 -3.36
C LEU A 67 -11.00 -0.32 -2.89
N VAL A 68 -10.66 0.95 -2.67
CA VAL A 68 -11.54 1.94 -2.07
C VAL A 68 -12.31 2.70 -3.15
N GLY A 69 -13.62 2.84 -2.93
CA GLY A 69 -14.54 3.54 -3.82
C GLY A 69 -15.23 2.59 -4.81
N THR A 70 -16.53 2.82 -5.04
CA THR A 70 -17.40 1.96 -5.86
C THR A 70 -16.86 1.75 -7.27
N ARG A 71 -16.25 2.79 -7.86
CA ARG A 71 -15.58 2.74 -9.18
C ARG A 71 -14.42 1.73 -9.26
N ASN A 72 -13.83 1.36 -8.12
CA ASN A 72 -12.71 0.43 -8.06
C ASN A 72 -13.12 -1.00 -7.68
N HIS A 73 -14.41 -1.24 -7.38
CA HIS A 73 -14.92 -2.58 -7.10
C HIS A 73 -14.68 -3.54 -8.28
N GLY A 74 -14.25 -4.77 -7.99
CA GLY A 74 -13.95 -5.78 -9.00
C GLY A 74 -12.55 -5.68 -9.62
N ARG A 75 -11.82 -4.57 -9.44
CA ARG A 75 -10.41 -4.44 -9.89
C ARG A 75 -9.43 -5.32 -9.10
N SER A 76 -9.92 -6.11 -8.14
CA SER A 76 -9.08 -7.05 -7.40
C SER A 76 -8.48 -8.10 -8.34
N ARG A 77 -9.19 -8.47 -9.41
CA ARG A 77 -8.66 -9.35 -10.46
C ARG A 77 -7.37 -8.79 -11.08
N GLU A 78 -7.37 -7.51 -11.41
CA GLU A 78 -6.21 -6.80 -11.98
C GLU A 78 -5.06 -6.72 -10.97
N THR A 79 -5.34 -6.18 -9.78
CA THR A 79 -4.30 -5.95 -8.77
C THR A 79 -3.70 -7.25 -8.22
N LEU A 80 -4.50 -8.29 -8.00
CA LEU A 80 -3.99 -9.60 -7.56
C LEU A 80 -3.14 -10.29 -8.63
N ALA A 81 -3.53 -10.18 -9.92
CA ALA A 81 -2.71 -10.69 -11.01
C ALA A 81 -1.35 -9.97 -11.07
N LYS A 82 -1.35 -8.64 -10.88
CA LYS A 82 -0.14 -7.82 -10.83
C LYS A 82 0.77 -8.21 -9.65
N VAL A 83 0.22 -8.30 -8.44
CA VAL A 83 0.97 -8.72 -7.25
C VAL A 83 1.52 -10.15 -7.43
N SER A 84 0.74 -11.07 -8.02
CA SER A 84 1.20 -12.44 -8.31
C SER A 84 2.34 -12.47 -9.34
N ALA A 85 2.33 -11.60 -10.35
CA ALA A 85 3.41 -11.50 -11.32
C ALA A 85 4.69 -10.93 -10.69
N LEU A 86 4.55 -9.93 -9.81
CA LEU A 86 5.67 -9.34 -9.06
C LEU A 86 6.25 -10.32 -8.04
N SER A 87 5.42 -11.09 -7.34
CA SER A 87 5.88 -12.06 -6.34
C SER A 87 6.70 -13.22 -6.92
N ARG A 88 6.70 -13.40 -8.26
CA ARG A 88 7.59 -14.33 -8.96
C ARG A 88 8.98 -13.76 -9.22
N GLN A 89 9.14 -12.44 -9.10
CA GLN A 89 10.36 -11.70 -9.44
C GLN A 89 11.05 -11.13 -8.19
N MET A 90 10.31 -10.95 -7.10
CA MET A 90 10.81 -10.42 -5.83
C MET A 90 10.07 -11.03 -4.64
N PRO A 91 10.66 -11.05 -3.43
CA PRO A 91 9.96 -11.46 -2.22
C PRO A 91 8.87 -10.43 -1.87
N LEU A 92 7.65 -10.71 -2.29
CA LEU A 92 6.47 -9.85 -2.11
C LEU A 92 5.29 -10.69 -1.61
N CYS A 93 4.66 -10.24 -0.54
CA CYS A 93 3.38 -10.75 -0.07
C CYS A 93 2.44 -9.60 0.30
N MET A 94 1.22 -9.95 0.70
CA MET A 94 0.21 -9.00 1.16
C MET A 94 -0.65 -9.64 2.23
N ASP A 95 -1.27 -8.80 3.04
CA ASP A 95 -2.33 -9.20 3.97
C ASP A 95 -3.65 -8.49 3.65
N CYS A 96 -4.73 -8.96 4.25
CA CYS A 96 -6.04 -8.32 4.21
C CYS A 96 -6.82 -8.62 5.49
N TYR A 97 -7.89 -7.88 5.73
CA TYR A 97 -8.85 -8.16 6.79
C TYR A 97 -10.19 -8.61 6.18
N PRO A 98 -10.96 -9.48 6.85
CA PRO A 98 -12.16 -10.09 6.29
C PRO A 98 -13.41 -9.19 6.43
N TYR A 99 -13.27 -7.90 6.13
CA TYR A 99 -14.33 -6.90 6.24
C TYR A 99 -14.36 -5.96 5.04
N ALA A 100 -15.54 -5.48 4.68
CA ALA A 100 -15.73 -4.50 3.60
C ALA A 100 -15.55 -3.04 4.06
N ALA A 101 -15.30 -2.81 5.35
CA ALA A 101 -15.12 -1.48 5.93
C ALA A 101 -13.70 -1.30 6.46
N SER A 102 -13.10 -0.15 6.13
CA SER A 102 -11.81 0.27 6.67
C SER A 102 -11.99 1.17 7.92
N SER A 103 -10.94 1.35 8.70
CA SER A 103 -10.92 2.26 9.85
C SER A 103 -9.56 2.96 9.94
N THR A 104 -9.56 4.29 10.12
CA THR A 104 -8.37 5.14 10.30
C THR A 104 -8.79 6.52 10.80
N MET A 105 -7.86 7.47 10.87
CA MET A 105 -8.14 8.87 11.23
C MET A 105 -9.23 9.49 10.35
N LEU A 106 -10.04 10.37 10.94
CA LEU A 106 -11.05 11.11 10.19
C LEU A 106 -10.39 12.06 9.19
N ARG A 107 -10.85 12.03 7.94
CA ARG A 107 -10.38 12.91 6.85
C ARG A 107 -11.57 13.52 6.14
N PRO A 108 -11.71 14.86 6.08
CA PRO A 108 -12.80 15.53 5.37
C PRO A 108 -12.97 15.03 3.93
N GLU A 109 -11.87 14.80 3.22
CA GLU A 109 -11.88 14.33 1.82
C GLU A 109 -12.56 12.94 1.63
N ARG A 110 -12.71 12.15 2.69
CA ARG A 110 -13.36 10.82 2.62
C ARG A 110 -14.88 10.88 2.76
N VAL A 111 -15.44 12.02 3.16
CA VAL A 111 -16.89 12.16 3.40
C VAL A 111 -17.71 11.85 2.15
N GLU A 112 -17.26 12.30 0.97
CA GLU A 112 -17.95 12.05 -0.29
C GLU A 112 -17.78 10.62 -0.82
N GLN A 113 -16.73 9.91 -0.36
CA GLN A 113 -16.38 8.57 -0.85
C GLN A 113 -17.02 7.45 -0.02
N CYS A 114 -17.33 7.72 1.25
CA CYS A 114 -17.87 6.74 2.18
C CYS A 114 -19.40 6.74 2.15
N GLU A 115 -20.02 5.57 2.04
CA GLU A 115 -21.47 5.43 2.22
C GLU A 115 -21.90 5.75 3.66
N ARG A 116 -21.06 5.41 4.64
CA ARG A 116 -21.30 5.63 6.06
C ARG A 116 -20.00 5.83 6.82
N ILE A 117 -19.96 6.82 7.71
CA ILE A 117 -18.86 7.05 8.65
C ILE A 117 -19.38 6.79 10.06
N LEU A 118 -18.65 5.98 10.84
CA LEU A 118 -18.94 5.68 12.23
C LEU A 118 -17.84 6.30 13.11
N ILE A 119 -18.23 7.02 14.16
CA ILE A 119 -17.32 7.56 15.18
C ILE A 119 -17.63 6.80 16.47
N THR A 120 -16.65 6.04 16.97
CA THR A 120 -16.74 5.21 18.20
C THR A 120 -15.87 5.76 19.30
#